data_AF-A0A653CHJ9-F1
#
_entry.id   AF-A0A653CHJ9-F1
#
_cell.length_a   1.000
_cell.length_b   1.000
_cell.length_c   1.000
_cell.angle_alpha   90.00
_cell.angle_beta   90.00
_cell.angle_gamma   90.00
#
_symmetry.space_group_name_H-M   'P 1'
#
loop_
_entity.id
_entity.type
_entity.pdbx_description
1 polymer ?
#
loop_
_entity_poly.entity_id
_entity_poly.type
_entity_poly.pdbx_seq_one_letter_code
_entity_poly.pdbx_strand_id
1 'polypeptide(L)'
;MSGQKMKIATLVVILFNGVSCDWVSLFKESVKDVGKNPSPCHKAMLRMLGNLVQPKLDDLWALKMIDAASKFPSGLLAGNLANLGGFEECINTVSKDGSIKGKYCTKNGISDTLQQKITNNTLNQMRMVEATQPVLHQKTTGLGFPIAVCLPDQCSTEEINKMIKIFDWSTFNCITKEEIEKPLSAGAIVFIVIVSLIGVIMAASTLYDLYCYHMDKEPIPLLLAYSVYSNGKKLLETKPSELSCINGIKFFSMVWVVYGHTMCAFAFSPLVNLFDVVAYINTLKGMIVHAGVFAVDTFFCLSGLLLTYTFMKAVNKLNKFNLLQFYLHRYLRLTPALMILIFSTTTIFEYLGSGPRWETGVQFYTDTCKKNWWTSLLYIQNYFHTSSMVTLGT
;
A
#
# COMPACT_ATOMS: atom_id res chain seq x y z
N MET A 1 -26.39 -18.01 48.27
CA MET A 1 -25.63 -18.46 47.08
C MET A 1 -26.12 -17.72 45.84
N SER A 2 -25.71 -16.47 45.67
CA SER A 2 -25.91 -15.69 44.43
C SER A 2 -25.02 -14.46 44.58
N GLY A 3 -23.92 -14.42 43.81
CA GLY A 3 -22.89 -13.39 43.91
C GLY A 3 -22.25 -13.21 42.55
N GLN A 4 -22.28 -11.96 42.09
CA GLN A 4 -21.75 -11.42 40.85
C GLN A 4 -20.42 -12.06 40.42
N LYS A 5 -20.35 -12.56 39.18
CA LYS A 5 -19.09 -12.75 38.45
C LYS A 5 -19.09 -11.82 37.24
N MET A 6 -18.62 -10.59 37.48
CA MET A 6 -18.31 -9.61 36.46
C MET A 6 -16.93 -9.01 36.77
N LYS A 7 -16.02 -9.13 35.79
CA LYS A 7 -14.66 -8.54 35.69
C LYS A 7 -13.67 -9.16 36.68
N ILE A 8 -12.51 -9.63 36.25
CA ILE A 8 -11.41 -8.85 35.68
C ILE A 8 -10.62 -9.77 34.72
N ALA A 9 -10.82 -9.57 33.42
CA ALA A 9 -9.84 -9.93 32.40
C ALA A 9 -8.96 -8.68 32.24
N THR A 10 -7.91 -8.59 33.05
CA THR A 10 -6.96 -7.49 33.01
C THR A 10 -5.59 -8.07 32.73
N LEU A 11 -5.02 -7.63 31.60
CA LEU A 11 -3.64 -7.76 31.18
C LEU A 11 -3.10 -9.18 30.97
N VAL A 12 -3.34 -9.72 29.77
CA VAL A 12 -2.38 -10.63 29.14
C VAL A 12 -2.42 -10.44 27.62
N VAL A 13 -2.06 -9.21 27.24
CA VAL A 13 -1.31 -8.85 26.01
C VAL A 13 -0.37 -7.65 26.32
N ILE A 14 -0.56 -6.95 27.45
CA ILE A 14 0.39 -5.91 27.92
C ILE A 14 1.49 -6.58 28.75
N LEU A 15 2.75 -6.25 28.44
CA LEU A 15 3.97 -6.48 29.23
C LEU A 15 4.78 -7.75 28.90
N PHE A 16 5.60 -7.64 27.86
CA PHE A 16 6.94 -8.27 27.89
C PHE A 16 7.97 -7.42 28.66
N ASN A 17 7.55 -6.51 29.56
CA ASN A 17 8.47 -5.75 30.43
C ASN A 17 7.81 -5.23 31.73
N GLY A 18 7.21 -6.09 32.58
CA GLY A 18 7.02 -5.62 33.97
C GLY A 18 6.03 -6.31 34.91
N VAL A 19 5.16 -7.22 34.46
CA VAL A 19 4.28 -7.95 35.40
C VAL A 19 4.36 -9.43 35.10
N SER A 20 4.70 -10.20 36.13
CA SER A 20 4.70 -11.66 36.15
C SER A 20 3.28 -12.21 35.93
N CYS A 21 2.80 -12.19 34.69
CA CYS A 21 1.64 -12.98 34.31
C CYS A 21 2.14 -14.39 33.96
N ASP A 22 1.70 -15.38 34.73
CA ASP A 22 1.92 -16.80 34.43
C ASP A 22 1.05 -17.18 33.23
N TRP A 23 1.52 -16.82 32.03
CA TRP A 23 0.89 -17.14 30.74
C TRP A 23 0.60 -18.63 30.59
N VAL A 24 1.44 -19.46 31.19
CA VAL A 24 1.32 -20.92 31.18
C VAL A 24 0.08 -21.34 31.96
N SER A 25 -0.25 -20.70 33.09
CA SER A 25 -1.46 -21.00 33.87
C SER A 25 -2.76 -20.67 33.13
N LEU A 26 -2.83 -19.50 32.47
CA LEU A 26 -4.01 -19.02 31.75
C LEU A 26 -4.28 -19.82 30.47
N PHE A 27 -3.22 -20.19 29.74
CA PHE A 27 -3.36 -21.10 28.59
C PHE A 27 -3.65 -22.54 29.00
N LYS A 28 -3.09 -23.02 30.12
CA LYS A 28 -3.47 -24.33 30.68
C LYS A 28 -4.96 -24.40 31.01
N GLU A 29 -5.55 -23.29 31.45
CA GLU A 29 -6.98 -23.22 31.76
C GLU A 29 -7.85 -23.24 30.49
N SER A 30 -7.44 -22.58 29.40
CA SER A 30 -8.14 -22.68 28.10
C SER A 30 -8.06 -24.05 27.42
N VAL A 31 -7.10 -24.87 27.83
CA VAL A 31 -6.84 -26.22 27.27
C VAL A 31 -7.47 -27.33 28.14
N LYS A 32 -7.98 -27.02 29.33
CA LYS A 32 -8.59 -28.03 30.23
C LYS A 32 -9.91 -28.62 29.71
N ASP A 33 -10.60 -27.95 28.79
CA ASP A 33 -11.91 -28.37 28.25
C ASP A 33 -11.83 -29.24 26.97
N VAL A 34 -10.68 -29.85 26.66
CA VAL A 34 -10.51 -30.63 25.43
C VAL A 34 -11.29 -31.95 25.50
N GLY A 35 -12.38 -32.02 24.73
CA GLY A 35 -13.17 -33.23 24.53
C GLY A 35 -12.39 -34.38 23.88
N LYS A 36 -12.96 -35.60 23.97
CA LYS A 36 -12.33 -36.90 23.65
C LYS A 36 -11.73 -37.07 22.23
N ASN A 37 -11.88 -36.11 21.31
CA ASN A 37 -11.24 -36.07 19.99
C ASN A 37 -10.67 -34.67 19.69
N PRO A 38 -9.37 -34.40 19.95
CA PRO A 38 -8.78 -33.10 19.71
C PRO A 38 -8.60 -32.83 18.21
N SER A 39 -9.07 -31.65 17.76
CA SER A 39 -8.89 -31.22 16.37
C SER A 39 -7.41 -30.93 16.04
N PRO A 40 -7.02 -30.85 14.75
CA PRO A 40 -5.65 -30.53 14.36
C PRO A 40 -5.13 -29.24 15.00
N CYS A 41 -5.95 -28.19 15.07
CA CYS A 41 -5.61 -26.94 15.75
C CYS A 41 -5.32 -27.13 17.25
N HIS A 42 -6.14 -27.90 17.96
CA HIS A 42 -5.90 -28.19 19.39
C HIS A 42 -4.54 -28.88 19.60
N LYS A 43 -4.18 -29.84 18.75
CA LYS A 43 -2.89 -30.53 18.80
C LYS A 43 -1.72 -29.57 18.51
N ALA A 44 -1.89 -28.67 17.53
CA ALA A 44 -0.89 -27.68 17.19
C ALA A 44 -0.67 -26.67 18.31
N MET A 45 -1.75 -26.17 18.93
CA MET A 45 -1.68 -25.29 20.10
C MET A 45 -1.03 -25.98 21.32
N LEU A 46 -1.32 -27.26 21.56
CA LEU A 46 -0.65 -28.05 22.59
C LEU A 46 0.86 -28.20 22.34
N ARG A 47 1.26 -28.45 21.08
CA ARG A 47 2.67 -28.49 20.68
C ARG A 47 3.36 -27.15 20.85
N MET A 48 2.68 -26.05 20.52
CA MET A 48 3.17 -24.69 20.75
C MET A 48 3.45 -24.47 22.23
N LEU A 49 2.51 -24.84 23.11
CA LEU A 49 2.72 -24.76 24.56
C LEU A 49 3.86 -25.64 25.05
N GLY A 50 3.98 -26.87 24.55
CA GLY A 50 5.11 -27.75 24.88
C GLY A 50 6.46 -27.13 24.51
N ASN A 51 6.55 -26.52 23.33
CA ASN A 51 7.75 -25.84 22.84
C ASN A 51 8.05 -24.55 23.64
N LEU A 52 7.04 -23.86 24.17
CA LEU A 52 7.24 -22.67 25.02
C LEU A 52 7.68 -23.02 26.45
N VAL A 53 7.15 -24.09 27.02
CA VAL A 53 7.48 -24.50 28.40
C VAL A 53 8.85 -25.17 28.46
N GLN A 54 9.20 -25.93 27.41
CA GLN A 54 10.50 -26.60 27.29
C GLN A 54 11.13 -26.26 25.92
N PRO A 55 11.61 -25.03 25.74
CA PRO A 55 12.20 -24.60 24.48
C PRO A 55 13.48 -25.39 24.23
N LYS A 56 13.58 -25.95 23.02
CA LYS A 56 14.82 -26.54 22.53
C LYS A 56 15.54 -25.48 21.70
N LEU A 57 16.83 -25.28 21.97
CA LEU A 57 17.62 -24.21 21.34
C LEU A 57 17.66 -24.34 19.81
N ASP A 58 17.54 -25.56 19.29
CA ASP A 58 17.53 -25.90 17.87
C ASP A 58 16.14 -25.82 17.21
N ASP A 59 15.07 -25.53 17.98
CA ASP A 59 13.69 -25.50 17.49
C ASP A 59 12.83 -24.49 18.28
N LEU A 60 13.09 -23.19 18.10
CA LEU A 60 12.45 -22.07 18.82
C LEU A 60 11.20 -21.52 18.10
N TRP A 61 10.52 -22.31 17.27
CA TRP A 61 9.43 -21.84 16.43
C TRP A 61 8.28 -21.20 17.24
N ALA A 62 7.91 -21.74 18.40
CA ALA A 62 6.82 -21.17 19.19
C ALA A 62 7.19 -19.81 19.80
N LEU A 63 8.46 -19.61 20.15
CA LEU A 63 8.96 -18.31 20.60
C LEU A 63 8.96 -17.29 19.47
N LYS A 64 9.38 -17.67 18.25
CA LYS A 64 9.30 -16.80 17.06
C LYS A 64 7.86 -16.36 16.77
N MET A 65 6.88 -17.27 16.91
CA MET A 65 5.47 -16.92 16.72
C MET A 65 4.97 -15.92 17.77
N ILE A 66 5.36 -16.08 19.05
CA ILE A 66 5.00 -15.11 20.09
C ILE A 66 5.71 -13.77 19.88
N ASP A 67 6.99 -13.78 19.51
CA ASP A 67 7.74 -12.55 19.28
C ASP A 67 7.17 -11.77 18.09
N ALA A 68 6.75 -12.47 17.05
CA ALA A 68 6.10 -11.93 15.86
C ALA A 68 4.70 -11.35 16.12
N ALA A 69 4.06 -11.62 17.27
CA ALA A 69 2.75 -11.05 17.59
C ALA A 69 2.85 -9.55 17.95
N SER A 70 1.74 -8.83 17.78
CA SER A 70 1.65 -7.42 18.16
C SER A 70 1.88 -7.23 19.66
N LYS A 71 2.74 -6.27 19.99
CA LYS A 71 2.99 -5.82 21.37
C LYS A 71 2.28 -4.49 21.59
N PHE A 72 2.07 -4.10 22.85
CA PHE A 72 1.57 -2.75 23.12
C PHE A 72 2.54 -1.69 22.61
N PRO A 73 2.09 -0.76 21.74
CA PRO A 73 2.98 0.26 21.21
C PRO A 73 3.44 1.18 22.35
N SER A 74 4.73 1.53 22.32
CA SER A 74 5.25 2.62 23.16
C SER A 74 4.81 3.96 22.58
N GLY A 75 4.60 4.97 23.42
CA GLY A 75 4.12 6.28 22.95
C GLY A 75 2.62 6.35 22.72
N LEU A 76 1.82 5.51 23.40
CA LEU A 76 0.36 5.56 23.35
C LEU A 76 -0.20 6.96 23.61
N LEU A 77 0.35 7.67 24.61
CA LEU A 77 -0.04 9.04 24.96
C LEU A 77 0.44 10.10 23.95
N ALA A 78 1.39 9.75 23.08
CA ALA A 78 1.76 10.56 21.92
C ALA A 78 0.91 10.22 20.67
N GLY A 79 -0.03 9.27 20.77
CA GLY A 79 -0.84 8.83 19.65
C GLY A 79 -0.16 7.78 18.77
N ASN A 80 0.80 7.00 19.30
CA ASN A 80 1.23 5.76 18.66
C ASN A 80 0.16 4.68 18.89
N LEU A 81 -0.67 4.46 17.88
CA LEU A 81 -1.82 3.55 17.98
C LEU A 81 -1.58 2.21 17.30
N ALA A 82 -0.45 2.00 16.61
CA ALA A 82 -0.29 0.85 15.74
C ALA A 82 0.98 0.06 16.02
N ASN A 83 0.79 -1.24 16.28
CA ASN A 83 1.86 -2.22 16.27
C ASN A 83 1.34 -3.46 15.53
N LEU A 84 1.93 -3.79 14.38
CA LEU A 84 1.50 -4.90 13.53
C LEU A 84 2.31 -6.18 13.79
N GLY A 85 3.21 -6.19 14.77
CA GLY A 85 4.09 -7.33 15.01
C GLY A 85 5.05 -7.60 13.83
N GLY A 86 5.73 -8.74 13.89
CA GLY A 86 6.66 -9.22 12.87
C GLY A 86 5.95 -10.06 11.82
N PHE A 87 5.36 -9.42 10.80
CA PHE A 87 4.66 -10.14 9.71
C PHE A 87 5.54 -11.20 9.03
N GLU A 88 6.73 -10.80 8.56
CA GLU A 88 7.65 -11.70 7.85
C GLU A 88 8.19 -12.81 8.76
N GLU A 89 8.40 -12.51 10.04
CA GLU A 89 8.84 -13.50 11.01
C GLU A 89 7.76 -14.57 11.24
N CYS A 90 6.49 -14.16 11.38
CA CYS A 90 5.38 -15.08 11.57
C CYS A 90 5.24 -16.06 10.40
N ILE A 91 5.10 -15.55 9.16
CA ILE A 91 4.81 -16.38 7.98
C ILE A 91 5.99 -17.29 7.59
N ASN A 92 7.22 -16.91 7.92
CA ASN A 92 8.41 -17.71 7.66
C ASN A 92 8.75 -18.68 8.80
N THR A 93 8.00 -18.64 9.91
CA THR A 93 8.21 -19.57 11.01
C THR A 93 7.70 -20.96 10.64
N VAL A 94 8.59 -21.95 10.73
CA VAL A 94 8.30 -23.35 10.50
C VAL A 94 8.97 -24.16 11.61
N SER A 95 8.24 -25.14 12.15
CA SER A 95 8.76 -26.13 13.09
C SER A 95 9.82 -27.03 12.45
N LYS A 96 10.78 -27.54 13.23
CA LYS A 96 11.87 -28.40 12.70
C LYS A 96 11.40 -29.65 11.96
N ASP A 97 10.25 -30.21 12.33
CA ASP A 97 9.64 -31.36 11.64
C ASP A 97 8.77 -30.95 10.43
N GLY A 98 8.64 -29.65 10.16
CA GLY A 98 7.83 -29.10 9.08
C GLY A 98 6.32 -29.23 9.30
N SER A 99 5.89 -29.70 10.47
CA SER A 99 4.49 -30.05 10.72
C SER A 99 3.60 -28.84 11.00
N ILE A 100 4.18 -27.79 11.58
CA ILE A 100 3.55 -26.52 11.95
C ILE A 100 4.24 -25.36 11.24
N LYS A 101 3.43 -24.50 10.63
CA LYS A 101 3.83 -23.24 9.99
C LYS A 101 3.08 -22.08 10.66
N GLY A 102 3.65 -20.88 10.57
CA GLY A 102 3.01 -19.68 11.07
C GLY A 102 1.94 -19.14 10.13
N LYS A 103 0.82 -18.73 10.70
CA LYS A 103 -0.30 -18.05 10.06
C LYS A 103 -0.51 -16.70 10.74
N TYR A 104 -0.36 -15.64 9.97
CA TYR A 104 -0.44 -14.28 10.47
C TYR A 104 -1.89 -13.80 10.44
N CYS A 105 -2.47 -13.52 11.60
CA CYS A 105 -3.84 -13.05 11.75
C CYS A 105 -3.86 -11.61 12.25
N THR A 106 -4.34 -10.68 11.42
CA THR A 106 -4.48 -9.27 11.77
C THR A 106 -5.93 -8.84 11.83
N LYS A 107 -6.23 -8.01 12.83
CA LYS A 107 -7.49 -7.28 12.91
C LYS A 107 -7.20 -5.80 12.88
N ASN A 108 -7.80 -5.11 11.92
CA ASN A 108 -7.88 -3.65 11.94
C ASN A 108 -8.82 -3.26 13.11
N GLY A 109 -8.36 -2.37 14.00
CA GLY A 109 -8.79 -2.29 15.40
C GLY A 109 -10.30 -2.10 15.71
N ILE A 110 -10.66 -2.23 16.99
CA ILE A 110 -12.05 -2.23 17.51
C ILE A 110 -12.49 -0.84 18.01
N SER A 111 -13.77 -0.53 17.72
CA SER A 111 -14.68 0.52 18.20
C SER A 111 -14.71 1.82 17.39
N ASP A 112 -15.58 1.80 16.38
CA ASP A 112 -16.03 2.95 15.58
C ASP A 112 -16.34 4.20 16.42
N THR A 113 -16.75 4.06 17.68
CA THR A 113 -17.14 5.19 18.54
C THR A 113 -15.99 5.99 19.17
N LEU A 114 -14.94 5.35 19.68
CA LEU A 114 -13.76 6.08 20.22
C LEU A 114 -12.91 6.61 19.06
N GLN A 115 -12.80 5.79 18.01
CA GLN A 115 -12.18 6.14 16.75
C GLN A 115 -12.88 7.32 16.07
N GLN A 116 -14.22 7.33 15.93
CA GLN A 116 -14.94 8.49 15.40
C GLN A 116 -14.74 9.72 16.27
N LYS A 117 -14.70 9.61 17.61
CA LYS A 117 -14.51 10.78 18.46
C LYS A 117 -13.11 11.40 18.33
N ILE A 118 -12.06 10.58 18.29
CA ILE A 118 -10.67 11.05 18.10
C ILE A 118 -10.49 11.52 16.65
N THR A 119 -10.90 10.70 15.69
CA THR A 119 -10.78 11.00 14.25
C THR A 119 -11.57 12.24 13.90
N ASN A 120 -12.85 12.38 14.25
CA ASN A 120 -13.63 13.56 13.83
C ASN A 120 -13.04 14.88 14.36
N ASN A 121 -12.50 14.92 15.57
CA ASN A 121 -11.86 16.14 16.10
C ASN A 121 -10.51 16.45 15.44
N THR A 122 -9.73 15.44 15.09
CA THR A 122 -8.38 15.60 14.53
C THR A 122 -8.37 15.71 13.00
N LEU A 123 -9.29 15.01 12.34
CA LEU A 123 -9.39 14.88 10.89
C LEU A 123 -10.06 16.10 10.25
N ASN A 124 -11.02 16.72 10.94
CA ASN A 124 -11.65 17.97 10.52
C ASN A 124 -10.64 19.15 10.47
N GLN A 125 -9.48 19.02 11.13
CA GLN A 125 -8.42 20.03 11.07
C GLN A 125 -7.51 19.87 9.84
N MET A 126 -7.48 18.70 9.20
CA MET A 126 -6.67 18.45 8.01
C MET A 126 -7.50 18.66 6.74
N ARG A 127 -7.55 19.88 6.18
CA ARG A 127 -8.24 20.13 4.88
C ARG A 127 -7.75 19.27 3.70
N MET A 128 -6.51 18.77 3.75
CA MET A 128 -5.99 17.75 2.80
C MET A 128 -6.84 16.47 2.78
N VAL A 129 -7.49 16.16 3.91
CA VAL A 129 -8.36 15.00 4.09
C VAL A 129 -9.73 15.20 3.45
N GLU A 130 -10.21 16.44 3.34
CA GLU A 130 -11.52 16.74 2.77
C GLU A 130 -11.56 16.40 1.26
N ALA A 131 -10.48 16.72 0.53
CA ALA A 131 -10.29 16.31 -0.86
C ALA A 131 -10.01 14.80 -1.04
N THR A 132 -9.72 14.09 0.05
CA THR A 132 -9.53 12.63 0.09
C THR A 132 -10.60 11.90 0.90
N GLN A 133 -11.76 12.52 1.17
CA GLN A 133 -12.82 11.92 2.00
C GLN A 133 -13.27 10.50 1.60
N PRO A 134 -13.47 10.15 0.31
CA PRO A 134 -13.77 8.76 -0.06
C PRO A 134 -12.57 7.83 0.16
N VAL A 135 -11.34 8.34 0.06
CA VAL A 135 -10.10 7.62 0.37
C VAL A 135 -9.93 7.42 1.87
N LEU A 136 -10.45 8.35 2.68
CA LEU A 136 -10.23 8.34 4.12
C LEU A 136 -11.21 7.49 4.90
N HIS A 137 -12.45 7.27 4.45
CA HIS A 137 -13.33 6.32 5.15
C HIS A 137 -12.73 4.89 5.18
N GLN A 138 -11.81 4.58 4.25
CA GLN A 138 -11.08 3.32 4.18
C GLN A 138 -9.62 3.41 4.68
N LYS A 139 -9.06 4.63 4.85
CA LYS A 139 -7.77 4.86 5.55
C LYS A 139 -7.96 5.00 7.05
N THR A 140 -9.11 5.49 7.51
CA THR A 140 -9.47 5.62 8.92
C THR A 140 -9.82 4.30 9.55
N THR A 141 -10.21 3.26 8.80
CA THR A 141 -10.36 1.89 9.32
C THR A 141 -9.05 1.33 9.90
N GLY A 142 -7.91 1.97 9.66
CA GLY A 142 -6.61 1.70 10.29
C GLY A 142 -6.25 2.58 11.50
N LEU A 143 -7.13 3.49 11.94
CA LEU A 143 -6.99 4.33 13.14
C LEU A 143 -7.60 3.66 14.39
N GLY A 144 -7.49 2.34 14.47
CA GLY A 144 -7.70 1.56 15.68
C GLY A 144 -6.35 1.12 16.25
N PHE A 145 -6.37 0.31 17.31
CA PHE A 145 -5.20 -0.50 17.67
C PHE A 145 -5.22 -1.74 16.77
N PRO A 146 -4.55 -1.77 15.60
CA PRO A 146 -4.44 -3.00 14.86
C PRO A 146 -3.69 -4.01 15.73
N ILE A 147 -4.26 -5.21 15.84
CA ILE A 147 -3.68 -6.31 16.61
C ILE A 147 -3.41 -7.43 15.64
N ALA A 148 -2.17 -7.92 15.66
CA ALA A 148 -1.73 -9.09 14.94
C ALA A 148 -1.35 -10.20 15.91
N VAL A 149 -1.72 -11.42 15.56
CA VAL A 149 -1.40 -12.64 16.30
C VAL A 149 -0.86 -13.66 15.32
N CYS A 150 0.25 -14.31 15.66
CA CYS A 150 0.77 -15.44 14.91
C CYS A 150 0.21 -16.74 15.48
N LEU A 151 -0.52 -17.50 14.67
CA LEU A 151 -1.16 -18.76 15.05
C LEU A 151 -0.64 -19.91 14.18
N PRO A 152 -0.77 -21.17 14.61
CA PRO A 152 -0.46 -22.31 13.75
C PRO A 152 -1.38 -22.35 12.52
N ASP A 153 -0.85 -22.76 11.37
CA ASP A 153 -1.57 -22.85 10.11
C ASP A 153 -2.76 -23.82 10.14
N GLN A 154 -2.73 -24.84 11.02
CA GLN A 154 -3.84 -25.78 11.19
C GLN A 154 -5.09 -25.14 11.84
N CYS A 155 -4.98 -23.91 12.35
CA CYS A 155 -6.06 -23.24 13.07
C CYS A 155 -6.95 -22.40 12.16
N SER A 156 -8.26 -22.61 12.29
CA SER A 156 -9.29 -21.72 11.73
C SER A 156 -9.74 -20.68 12.76
N THR A 157 -10.25 -19.54 12.28
CA THR A 157 -10.78 -18.47 13.14
C THR A 157 -11.94 -18.96 14.01
N GLU A 158 -12.79 -19.86 13.50
CA GLU A 158 -13.90 -20.45 14.25
C GLU A 158 -13.46 -21.35 15.40
N GLU A 159 -12.43 -22.18 15.18
CA GLU A 159 -11.88 -23.05 16.23
C GLU A 159 -11.20 -22.22 17.32
N ILE A 160 -10.45 -21.20 16.93
CA ILE A 160 -9.81 -20.28 17.88
C ILE A 160 -10.85 -19.47 18.64
N ASN A 161 -11.96 -19.07 18.02
CA ASN A 161 -13.05 -18.37 18.73
C ASN A 161 -13.71 -19.25 19.81
N LYS A 162 -13.66 -20.58 19.67
CA LYS A 162 -14.13 -21.52 20.69
C LYS A 162 -13.14 -21.64 21.85
N MET A 163 -11.83 -21.58 21.57
CA MET A 163 -10.75 -21.72 22.58
C MET A 163 -10.45 -20.40 23.32
N ILE A 164 -10.41 -19.28 22.60
CA ILE A 164 -9.95 -17.98 23.09
C ILE A 164 -11.05 -16.94 22.81
N LYS A 165 -11.91 -16.65 23.79
CA LYS A 165 -13.03 -15.70 23.62
C LYS A 165 -12.66 -14.22 23.88
N ILE A 166 -11.37 -13.89 23.84
CA ILE A 166 -10.86 -12.54 24.15
C ILE A 166 -11.26 -11.54 23.07
N PHE A 167 -11.26 -11.98 21.81
CA PHE A 167 -11.66 -11.19 20.67
C PHE A 167 -12.72 -11.93 19.87
N ASP A 168 -13.50 -11.18 19.09
CA ASP A 168 -14.27 -11.77 18.02
C ASP A 168 -13.33 -12.13 16.85
N TRP A 169 -12.88 -13.38 16.80
CA TRP A 169 -11.92 -13.85 15.80
C TRP A 169 -12.48 -13.90 14.38
N SER A 170 -13.81 -13.81 14.21
CA SER A 170 -14.42 -13.75 12.88
C SER A 170 -14.02 -12.49 12.10
N THR A 171 -13.60 -11.45 12.80
CA THR A 171 -13.16 -10.17 12.23
C THR A 171 -11.67 -10.10 11.92
N PHE A 172 -10.91 -11.15 12.20
CA PHE A 172 -9.49 -11.22 11.87
C PHE A 172 -9.33 -11.69 10.42
N ASN A 173 -8.45 -11.02 9.70
CA ASN A 173 -7.95 -11.48 8.42
C ASN A 173 -6.66 -12.27 8.65
N CYS A 174 -6.64 -13.52 8.21
CA CYS A 174 -5.54 -14.44 8.45
C CYS A 174 -4.93 -14.91 7.15
N ILE A 175 -3.59 -14.86 7.07
CA ILE A 175 -2.84 -15.14 5.85
C ILE A 175 -1.67 -16.09 6.17
N THR A 176 -1.49 -17.07 5.31
CA THR A 176 -0.37 -18.03 5.31
C THR A 176 0.65 -17.70 4.21
N LYS A 177 1.84 -18.30 4.28
CA LYS A 177 2.88 -18.10 3.26
C LYS A 177 2.41 -18.54 1.86
N GLU A 178 1.69 -19.66 1.79
CA GLU A 178 1.18 -20.21 0.53
C GLU A 178 0.13 -19.30 -0.14
N GLU A 179 -0.66 -18.57 0.65
CA GLU A 179 -1.65 -17.61 0.13
C GLU A 179 -0.98 -16.33 -0.41
N ILE A 180 0.21 -15.97 0.09
CA ILE A 180 1.02 -14.84 -0.39
C ILE A 180 1.73 -15.21 -1.68
N GLU A 181 2.36 -16.38 -1.73
CA GLU A 181 3.08 -16.92 -2.88
C GLU A 181 2.12 -17.55 -3.92
N LYS A 182 0.96 -16.92 -4.12
CA LYS A 182 -0.05 -17.37 -5.10
C LYS A 182 0.53 -17.33 -6.52
N PRO A 183 0.19 -18.31 -7.38
CA PRO A 183 0.67 -18.32 -8.76
C PRO A 183 0.18 -17.08 -9.51
N LEU A 184 0.99 -16.61 -10.46
CA LEU A 184 0.66 -15.42 -11.24
C LEU A 184 -0.66 -15.60 -11.98
N SER A 185 -1.54 -14.61 -11.85
CA SER A 185 -2.75 -14.55 -12.67
C SER A 185 -2.43 -14.43 -14.16
N ALA A 186 -3.34 -14.89 -15.02
CA ALA A 186 -3.18 -14.76 -16.47
C ALA A 186 -2.93 -13.30 -16.89
N GLY A 187 -3.58 -12.33 -16.23
CA GLY A 187 -3.36 -10.90 -16.48
C GLY A 187 -1.94 -10.45 -16.13
N ALA A 188 -1.38 -10.91 -15.01
CA ALA A 188 0.00 -10.58 -14.63
C ALA A 188 1.02 -11.18 -15.61
N ILE A 189 0.79 -12.41 -16.08
CA ILE A 189 1.64 -13.04 -17.12
C ILE A 189 1.60 -12.22 -18.41
N VAL A 190 0.41 -11.83 -18.88
CA VAL A 190 0.27 -10.98 -20.08
C VAL A 190 0.98 -9.64 -19.90
N PHE A 191 0.86 -8.99 -18.73
CA PHE A 191 1.57 -7.75 -18.44
C PHE A 191 3.10 -7.92 -18.52
N ILE A 192 3.64 -8.96 -17.89
CA ILE A 192 5.07 -9.26 -17.92
C ILE A 192 5.54 -9.51 -19.36
N VAL A 193 4.77 -10.24 -20.16
CA VAL A 193 5.10 -10.47 -21.59
C VAL A 193 5.14 -9.16 -22.38
N ILE A 194 4.16 -8.27 -22.18
CA ILE A 194 4.12 -6.96 -22.85
C ILE A 194 5.33 -6.11 -22.47
N VAL A 195 5.63 -5.98 -21.17
CA VAL A 195 6.76 -5.19 -20.68
C VAL A 195 8.09 -5.80 -21.16
N SER A 196 8.20 -7.13 -21.15
CA SER A 196 9.39 -7.83 -21.64
C SER A 196 9.58 -7.60 -23.14
N LEU A 197 8.52 -7.64 -23.94
CA LEU A 197 8.57 -7.36 -25.38
C LEU A 197 9.00 -5.91 -25.66
N ILE A 198 8.48 -4.93 -24.90
CA ILE A 198 8.93 -3.54 -24.99
C ILE A 198 10.43 -3.45 -24.62
N GLY A 199 10.86 -4.12 -23.56
CA GLY A 199 12.27 -4.18 -23.16
C GLY A 199 13.18 -4.77 -24.24
N VAL A 200 12.75 -5.84 -24.92
CA VAL A 200 13.48 -6.43 -26.06
C VAL A 200 13.56 -5.46 -27.24
N ILE A 201 12.46 -4.76 -27.58
CA ILE A 201 12.47 -3.74 -28.64
C ILE A 201 13.43 -2.59 -28.28
N MET A 202 13.43 -2.14 -27.03
CA MET A 202 14.35 -1.11 -26.54
C MET A 202 15.80 -1.56 -26.63
N ALA A 203 16.09 -2.80 -26.21
CA ALA A 203 17.44 -3.38 -26.30
C ALA A 203 17.90 -3.50 -27.76
N ALA A 204 17.08 -4.06 -28.65
CA ALA A 204 17.38 -4.20 -30.07
C ALA A 204 17.61 -2.84 -30.75
N SER A 205 16.77 -1.86 -30.46
CA SER A 205 16.90 -0.49 -30.98
C SER A 205 18.18 0.19 -30.48
N THR A 206 18.53 -0.02 -29.21
CA THR A 206 19.76 0.54 -28.61
C THR A 206 21.01 -0.14 -29.18
N LEU A 207 20.99 -1.46 -29.40
CA LEU A 207 22.09 -2.18 -30.05
C LEU A 207 22.28 -1.73 -31.50
N TYR A 208 21.20 -1.52 -32.24
CA TYR A 208 21.24 -0.98 -33.60
C TYR A 208 21.84 0.44 -33.63
N ASP A 209 21.42 1.30 -32.69
CA ASP A 209 21.95 2.66 -32.54
C ASP A 209 23.47 2.65 -32.29
N LEU A 210 23.92 1.83 -31.33
CA LEU A 210 25.35 1.67 -31.02
C LEU A 210 26.14 1.07 -32.20
N TYR A 211 25.56 0.15 -32.96
CA TYR A 211 26.17 -0.40 -34.17
C TYR A 211 26.35 0.66 -35.25
N CYS A 212 25.31 1.47 -35.51
CA CYS A 212 25.39 2.58 -36.47
C CYS A 212 26.40 3.63 -36.02
N TYR A 213 26.47 3.92 -34.71
CA TYR A 213 27.45 4.84 -34.13
C TYR A 213 28.90 4.34 -34.31
N HIS A 214 29.17 3.05 -34.08
CA HIS A 214 30.52 2.51 -34.22
C HIS A 214 30.98 2.29 -35.66
N MET A 215 30.04 2.05 -36.59
CA MET A 215 30.35 1.78 -38.00
C MET A 215 30.21 3.01 -38.90
N ASP A 216 30.03 4.21 -38.31
CA ASP A 216 29.79 5.48 -39.02
C ASP A 216 28.71 5.38 -40.11
N LYS A 217 27.60 4.68 -39.82
CA LYS A 217 26.46 4.51 -40.74
C LYS A 217 25.32 5.46 -40.38
N GLU A 218 24.65 6.00 -41.40
CA GLU A 218 23.42 6.76 -41.19
C GLU A 218 22.31 5.85 -40.64
N PRO A 219 21.78 6.13 -39.43
CA PRO A 219 20.78 5.29 -38.81
C PRO A 219 19.39 5.57 -39.35
N ILE A 220 18.57 4.52 -39.50
CA ILE A 220 17.18 4.65 -39.91
C ILE A 220 16.34 5.22 -38.74
N PRO A 221 15.63 6.35 -38.91
CA PRO A 221 14.92 7.02 -37.80
C PRO A 221 13.89 6.16 -37.07
N LEU A 222 13.22 5.23 -37.79
CA LEU A 222 12.22 4.34 -37.20
C LEU A 222 12.83 3.33 -36.22
N LEU A 223 14.02 2.81 -36.54
CA LEU A 223 14.74 1.85 -35.68
C LEU A 223 15.39 2.53 -34.47
N LEU A 224 15.59 3.84 -34.52
CA LEU A 224 16.04 4.66 -33.39
C LEU A 224 14.91 5.05 -32.43
N ALA A 225 13.64 4.89 -32.81
CA ALA A 225 12.50 5.40 -32.06
C ALA A 225 12.47 4.92 -30.59
N TYR A 226 12.91 3.68 -30.33
CA TYR A 226 12.97 3.08 -28.99
C TYR A 226 14.39 2.97 -28.42
N SER A 227 15.41 3.57 -29.05
CA SER A 227 16.77 3.56 -28.53
C SER A 227 16.86 4.34 -27.21
N VAL A 228 17.36 3.69 -26.17
CA VAL A 228 17.59 4.32 -24.86
C VAL A 228 18.72 5.34 -24.95
N TYR A 229 19.75 5.06 -25.77
CA TYR A 229 20.91 5.92 -25.91
C TYR A 229 20.55 7.27 -26.56
N SER A 230 20.01 7.24 -27.78
CA SER A 230 19.61 8.46 -28.50
C SER A 230 18.51 9.25 -27.80
N ASN A 231 17.47 8.57 -27.28
CA ASN A 231 16.41 9.27 -26.55
C ASN A 231 16.88 9.78 -25.20
N GLY A 232 17.76 9.05 -24.50
CA GLY A 232 18.38 9.49 -23.26
C GLY A 232 19.24 10.74 -23.45
N LYS A 233 20.05 10.79 -24.51
CA LYS A 233 20.83 11.99 -24.87
C LYS A 233 19.92 13.19 -25.13
N LYS A 234 18.81 13.00 -25.85
CA LYS A 234 17.80 14.06 -26.08
C LYS A 234 17.07 14.47 -24.79
N LEU A 235 16.77 13.53 -23.92
CA LEU A 235 16.05 13.77 -22.65
C LEU A 235 16.91 14.56 -21.65
N LEU A 236 18.21 14.27 -21.61
CA LEU A 236 19.18 14.93 -20.74
C LEU A 236 19.79 16.19 -21.38
N GLU A 237 19.43 16.50 -22.63
CA GLU A 237 19.93 17.68 -23.32
C GLU A 237 19.31 18.96 -22.76
N THR A 238 20.15 19.85 -22.26
CA THR A 238 19.75 21.13 -21.63
C THR A 238 19.83 22.30 -22.62
N LYS A 239 19.15 22.16 -23.76
CA LYS A 239 19.05 23.27 -24.73
C LYS A 239 18.14 24.37 -24.18
N PRO A 240 18.56 25.65 -24.25
CA PRO A 240 17.67 26.75 -23.90
C PRO A 240 16.48 26.77 -24.85
N SER A 241 15.27 26.74 -24.30
CA SER A 241 14.03 26.91 -25.05
C SER A 241 13.56 28.37 -24.99
N GLU A 242 12.68 28.76 -25.93
CA GLU A 242 12.06 30.11 -25.94
C GLU A 242 11.37 30.46 -24.60
N LEU A 243 11.00 29.46 -23.79
CA LEU A 243 10.35 29.61 -22.48
C LEU A 243 11.09 28.83 -21.39
N SER A 244 12.39 29.08 -21.25
CA SER A 244 13.26 28.32 -20.33
C SER A 244 12.84 28.41 -18.85
N CYS A 245 12.20 29.50 -18.42
CA CYS A 245 11.70 29.66 -17.04
C CYS A 245 10.64 28.61 -16.66
N ILE A 246 9.87 28.10 -17.64
CA ILE A 246 8.85 27.07 -17.41
C ILE A 246 9.48 25.78 -16.88
N ASN A 247 10.69 25.45 -17.32
CA ASN A 247 11.41 24.27 -16.84
C ASN A 247 11.76 24.40 -15.34
N GLY A 248 12.15 25.59 -14.90
CA GLY A 248 12.39 25.89 -13.48
C GLY A 248 11.12 25.78 -12.64
N ILE A 249 9.99 26.34 -13.13
CA ILE A 249 8.70 26.24 -12.44
C ILE A 249 8.30 24.76 -12.30
N LYS A 250 8.40 23.97 -13.39
CA LYS A 250 8.11 22.52 -13.34
C LYS A 250 8.97 21.81 -12.32
N PHE A 251 10.27 22.09 -12.26
CA PHE A 251 11.18 21.48 -11.31
C PHE A 251 10.72 21.72 -9.86
N PHE A 252 10.48 22.98 -9.48
CA PHE A 252 10.04 23.30 -8.12
C PHE A 252 8.66 22.69 -7.81
N SER A 253 7.72 22.68 -8.76
CA SER A 253 6.43 22.02 -8.57
C SER A 253 6.56 20.50 -8.41
N MET A 254 7.45 19.84 -9.16
CA MET A 254 7.70 18.39 -9.00
C MET A 254 8.29 18.08 -7.62
N VAL A 255 9.28 18.85 -7.18
CA VAL A 255 9.87 18.70 -5.84
C VAL A 255 8.79 18.86 -4.76
N TRP A 256 7.89 19.82 -4.93
CA TRP A 256 6.81 20.05 -3.98
C TRP A 256 5.80 18.89 -3.93
N VAL A 257 5.41 18.35 -5.09
CA VAL A 257 4.55 17.15 -5.19
C VAL A 257 5.22 15.97 -4.48
N VAL A 258 6.47 15.64 -4.84
CA VAL A 258 7.21 14.52 -4.25
C VAL A 258 7.33 14.67 -2.73
N TYR A 259 7.64 15.88 -2.25
CA TYR A 259 7.71 16.17 -0.82
C TYR A 259 6.36 15.97 -0.12
N GLY A 260 5.27 16.49 -0.70
CA GLY A 260 3.91 16.35 -0.16
C GLY A 260 3.46 14.89 -0.06
N HIS A 261 3.65 14.10 -1.12
CA HIS A 261 3.27 12.68 -1.13
C HIS A 261 4.12 11.85 -0.17
N THR A 262 5.42 12.14 -0.07
CA THR A 262 6.30 11.47 0.90
C THR A 262 5.83 11.73 2.33
N MET A 263 5.55 12.98 2.68
CA MET A 263 5.07 13.35 4.02
C MET A 263 3.69 12.76 4.31
N CYS A 264 2.80 12.72 3.31
CA CYS A 264 1.51 12.05 3.41
C CYS A 264 1.67 10.54 3.68
N ALA A 265 2.55 9.85 2.95
CA ALA A 265 2.81 8.43 3.15
C ALA A 265 3.33 8.14 4.57
N PHE A 266 4.25 8.97 5.09
CA PHE A 266 4.72 8.86 6.47
C PHE A 266 3.62 9.15 7.49
N ALA A 267 2.79 10.17 7.29
CA ALA A 267 1.70 10.54 8.20
C ALA A 267 0.66 9.42 8.39
N PHE A 268 0.44 8.59 7.37
CA PHE A 268 -0.46 7.42 7.44
C PHE A 268 0.25 6.10 7.80
N SER A 269 1.56 6.15 8.03
CA SER A 269 2.38 5.01 8.42
C SER A 269 2.47 4.89 9.95
N PRO A 270 2.56 3.68 10.53
CA PRO A 270 2.77 3.50 11.97
C PRO A 270 4.16 3.91 12.48
N LEU A 271 4.95 4.61 11.65
CA LEU A 271 6.30 5.08 11.96
C LEU A 271 6.34 6.42 12.69
N VAL A 272 5.23 7.17 12.71
CA VAL A 272 5.13 8.48 13.36
C VAL A 272 3.94 8.52 14.32
N ASN A 273 4.09 9.30 15.37
CA ASN A 273 3.04 9.54 16.34
C ASN A 273 1.97 10.47 15.75
N LEU A 274 0.69 10.11 15.90
CA LEU A 274 -0.40 10.91 15.35
C LEU A 274 -0.42 12.34 15.91
N PHE A 275 -0.18 12.53 17.21
CA PHE A 275 -0.25 13.86 17.81
C PHE A 275 0.91 14.77 17.37
N ASP A 276 2.06 14.20 17.05
CA ASP A 276 3.19 14.95 16.48
C ASP A 276 2.86 15.44 15.07
N VAL A 277 2.20 14.60 14.25
CA VAL A 277 1.71 14.99 12.93
C VAL A 277 0.70 16.15 13.04
N VAL A 278 -0.24 16.05 13.98
CA VAL A 278 -1.28 17.07 14.21
C VAL A 278 -0.68 18.38 14.73
N ALA A 279 0.33 18.30 15.59
CA ALA A 279 1.06 19.49 16.02
C ALA A 279 1.82 20.12 14.84
N TYR A 280 2.48 19.31 14.00
CA TYR A 280 3.27 19.77 12.86
C TYR A 280 2.43 20.49 11.80
N ILE A 281 1.27 19.94 11.42
CA ILE A 281 0.39 20.55 10.41
C ILE A 281 -0.12 21.93 10.82
N ASN A 282 -0.22 22.20 12.12
CA ASN A 282 -0.64 23.48 12.68
C ASN A 282 0.50 24.50 12.76
N THR A 283 1.70 24.18 12.25
CA THR A 283 2.83 25.12 12.17
C THR A 283 2.95 25.76 10.79
N LEU A 284 3.68 26.89 10.72
CA LEU A 284 4.06 27.53 9.44
C LEU A 284 4.81 26.57 8.50
N LYS A 285 5.62 25.66 9.05
CA LYS A 285 6.34 24.65 8.26
C LYS A 285 5.40 23.59 7.68
N GLY A 286 4.38 23.20 8.45
CA GLY A 286 3.33 22.26 8.03
C GLY A 286 2.47 22.79 6.88
N MET A 287 2.31 24.12 6.76
CA MET A 287 1.55 24.73 5.66
C MET A 287 2.10 24.36 4.28
N ILE A 288 3.42 24.17 4.13
CA ILE A 288 4.02 23.78 2.84
C ILE A 288 3.50 22.41 2.41
N VAL A 289 3.38 21.45 3.34
CA VAL A 289 2.83 20.12 3.05
C VAL A 289 1.35 20.22 2.74
N HIS A 290 0.60 20.99 3.54
CA HIS A 290 -0.83 21.21 3.35
C HIS A 290 -1.18 21.87 2.03
N ALA A 291 -0.36 22.82 1.57
CA ALA A 291 -0.55 23.52 0.31
C ALA A 291 -0.05 22.70 -0.90
N GLY A 292 0.55 21.53 -0.69
CA GLY A 292 1.04 20.66 -1.76
C GLY A 292 -0.03 20.24 -2.77
N VAL A 293 -1.31 20.23 -2.38
CA VAL A 293 -2.44 20.01 -3.32
C VAL A 293 -2.49 21.03 -4.45
N PHE A 294 -2.04 22.27 -4.20
CA PHE A 294 -2.00 23.34 -5.20
C PHE A 294 -0.79 23.23 -6.14
N ALA A 295 0.16 22.34 -5.86
CA ALA A 295 1.29 22.12 -6.76
C ALA A 295 0.82 21.59 -8.13
N VAL A 296 -0.27 20.81 -8.15
CA VAL A 296 -0.87 20.28 -9.39
C VAL A 296 -1.49 21.38 -10.25
N ASP A 297 -2.02 22.44 -9.64
CA ASP A 297 -2.59 23.60 -10.36
C ASP A 297 -1.55 24.31 -11.21
N THR A 298 -0.29 24.30 -10.76
CA THR A 298 0.83 24.85 -11.54
C THR A 298 1.00 24.06 -12.84
N PHE A 299 0.90 22.72 -12.81
CA PHE A 299 0.97 21.90 -14.02
C PHE A 299 -0.23 22.10 -14.94
N PHE A 300 -1.44 22.28 -14.39
CA PHE A 300 -2.62 22.61 -15.19
C PHE A 300 -2.46 23.95 -15.90
N CYS A 301 -2.00 24.99 -15.18
CA CYS A 301 -1.76 26.32 -15.75
C CYS A 301 -0.69 26.27 -16.86
N LEU A 302 0.45 25.61 -16.61
CA LEU A 302 1.50 25.44 -17.60
C LEU A 302 1.04 24.64 -18.83
N SER A 303 0.22 23.60 -18.62
CA SER A 303 -0.35 22.82 -19.72
C SER A 303 -1.28 23.66 -20.59
N GLY A 304 -2.10 24.51 -19.99
CA GLY A 304 -2.93 25.49 -20.70
C GLY A 304 -2.11 26.51 -21.48
N LEU A 305 -1.07 27.09 -20.86
CA LEU A 305 -0.16 28.04 -21.49
C LEU A 305 0.54 27.44 -22.72
N LEU A 306 1.13 26.25 -22.57
CA LEU A 306 1.84 25.56 -23.65
C LEU A 306 0.89 25.16 -24.78
N LEU A 307 -0.32 24.72 -24.44
CA LEU A 307 -1.34 24.41 -25.43
C LEU A 307 -1.72 25.65 -26.25
N THR A 308 -2.06 26.77 -25.60
CA THR A 308 -2.42 28.01 -26.28
C THR A 308 -1.26 28.54 -27.13
N TYR A 309 -0.04 28.53 -26.60
CA TYR A 309 1.15 28.98 -27.32
C TYR A 309 1.40 28.15 -28.59
N THR A 310 1.35 26.83 -28.50
CA THR A 310 1.53 25.94 -29.66
C THR A 310 0.37 26.01 -30.65
N PHE A 311 -0.86 26.16 -30.16
CA PHE A 311 -2.05 26.37 -30.98
C PHE A 311 -1.95 27.67 -31.81
N MET A 312 -1.61 28.80 -31.18
CA MET A 312 -1.45 30.08 -31.88
C MET A 312 -0.38 29.99 -32.97
N LYS A 313 0.75 29.33 -32.68
CA LYS A 313 1.83 29.10 -33.65
C LYS A 313 1.38 28.22 -34.83
N ALA A 314 0.55 27.21 -34.57
CA ALA A 314 0.03 26.31 -35.60
C ALA A 314 -1.02 27.01 -36.50
N VAL A 315 -1.94 27.78 -35.91
CA VAL A 315 -2.96 28.54 -36.65
C VAL A 315 -2.31 29.58 -37.55
N ASN A 316 -1.34 30.33 -37.03
CA ASN A 316 -0.58 31.32 -37.83
C ASN A 316 0.17 30.70 -39.01
N LYS A 317 0.53 29.41 -38.94
CA LYS A 317 1.32 28.72 -39.98
C LYS A 317 0.45 27.98 -41.01
N LEU A 318 -0.65 27.35 -40.60
CA LEU A 318 -1.40 26.42 -41.45
C LEU A 318 -2.78 26.95 -41.89
N ASN A 319 -3.26 28.06 -41.31
CA ASN A 319 -4.53 28.74 -41.61
C ASN A 319 -5.79 27.84 -41.59
N LYS A 320 -5.67 26.59 -41.13
CA LYS A 320 -6.75 25.60 -41.00
C LYS A 320 -6.54 24.84 -39.70
N PHE A 321 -7.58 24.77 -38.87
CA PHE A 321 -7.59 24.02 -37.63
C PHE A 321 -8.67 22.94 -37.67
N ASN A 322 -8.26 21.69 -37.59
CA ASN A 322 -9.20 20.56 -37.45
C ASN A 322 -9.29 20.16 -35.97
N LEU A 323 -10.41 20.50 -35.35
CA LEU A 323 -10.70 20.23 -33.95
C LEU A 323 -10.66 18.71 -33.64
N LEU A 324 -11.21 17.89 -34.54
CA LEU A 324 -11.29 16.44 -34.35
C LEU A 324 -9.89 15.82 -34.37
N GLN A 325 -9.07 16.22 -35.34
CA GLN A 325 -7.68 15.77 -35.45
C GLN A 325 -6.86 16.16 -34.20
N PHE A 326 -7.08 17.36 -33.67
CA PHE A 326 -6.42 17.83 -32.45
C PHE A 326 -6.75 16.94 -31.24
N TYR A 327 -8.03 16.66 -31.00
CA TYR A 327 -8.43 15.78 -29.89
C TYR A 327 -8.01 14.33 -30.10
N LEU A 328 -8.04 13.82 -31.34
CA LEU A 328 -7.58 12.48 -31.66
C LEU A 328 -6.08 12.31 -31.35
N HIS A 329 -5.23 13.24 -31.76
CA HIS A 329 -3.81 13.21 -31.41
C HIS A 329 -3.58 13.29 -29.90
N ARG A 330 -4.36 14.12 -29.20
CA ARG A 330 -4.28 14.22 -27.73
C ARG A 330 -4.64 12.90 -27.05
N TYR A 331 -5.71 12.24 -27.52
CA TYR A 331 -6.13 10.93 -27.02
C TYR A 331 -5.05 9.87 -27.28
N LEU A 332 -4.58 9.75 -28.52
CA LEU A 332 -3.54 8.79 -28.90
C LEU A 332 -2.20 9.01 -28.18
N ARG A 333 -1.93 10.24 -27.73
CA ARG A 333 -0.71 10.57 -26.96
C ARG A 333 -0.81 10.18 -25.48
N LEU A 334 -1.94 10.43 -24.83
CA LEU A 334 -2.08 10.28 -23.37
C LEU A 334 -2.57 8.89 -22.97
N THR A 335 -3.51 8.34 -23.72
CA THR A 335 -4.19 7.09 -23.39
C THR A 335 -3.25 5.88 -23.29
N PRO A 336 -2.19 5.71 -24.12
CA PRO A 336 -1.29 4.56 -24.00
C PRO A 336 -0.61 4.45 -22.63
N ALA A 337 -0.09 5.57 -22.11
CA ALA A 337 0.55 5.58 -20.79
C ALA A 337 -0.47 5.29 -19.67
N LEU A 338 -1.67 5.85 -19.78
CA LEU A 338 -2.76 5.61 -18.84
C LEU A 338 -3.21 4.14 -18.86
N MET A 339 -3.31 3.53 -20.04
CA MET A 339 -3.66 2.11 -20.19
C MET A 339 -2.63 1.20 -19.52
N ILE A 340 -1.32 1.46 -19.73
CA ILE A 340 -0.25 0.69 -19.06
C ILE A 340 -0.37 0.83 -17.55
N LEU A 341 -0.64 2.04 -17.04
CA LEU A 341 -0.79 2.30 -15.61
C LEU A 341 -1.98 1.54 -15.03
N ILE A 342 -3.17 1.66 -15.61
CA ILE A 342 -4.38 0.92 -15.19
C ILE A 342 -4.16 -0.60 -15.27
N PHE A 343 -3.53 -1.07 -16.35
CA PHE A 343 -3.29 -2.50 -16.51
C PHE A 343 -2.28 -2.99 -15.47
N SER A 344 -1.25 -2.21 -15.15
CA SER A 344 -0.29 -2.53 -14.09
C SER A 344 -0.95 -2.57 -12.70
N THR A 345 -1.80 -1.60 -12.36
CA THR A 345 -2.47 -1.54 -11.06
C THR A 345 -3.48 -2.65 -10.88
N THR A 346 -4.10 -3.13 -11.96
CA THR A 346 -5.10 -4.21 -11.89
C THR A 346 -4.53 -5.62 -11.93
N THR A 347 -3.30 -5.80 -12.44
CA THR A 347 -2.71 -7.12 -12.67
C THR A 347 -1.47 -7.39 -11.83
N ILE A 348 -0.39 -6.62 -11.98
CA ILE A 348 0.90 -6.93 -11.36
C ILE A 348 1.02 -6.38 -9.93
N PHE A 349 0.28 -5.30 -9.62
CA PHE A 349 0.42 -4.57 -8.36
C PHE A 349 0.23 -5.47 -7.13
N GLU A 350 -0.68 -6.44 -7.17
CA GLU A 350 -0.88 -7.37 -6.05
C GLU A 350 0.35 -8.24 -5.71
N TYR A 351 1.28 -8.45 -6.67
CA TYR A 351 2.48 -9.27 -6.53
C TYR A 351 3.75 -8.48 -6.20
N LEU A 352 3.72 -7.15 -6.23
CA LEU A 352 4.92 -6.32 -6.03
C LEU A 352 5.38 -6.22 -4.57
N GLY A 353 4.58 -6.72 -3.63
CA GLY A 353 4.88 -6.65 -2.22
C GLY A 353 4.05 -7.62 -1.41
N SER A 354 4.34 -7.67 -0.13
CA SER A 354 3.53 -8.36 0.88
C SER A 354 3.59 -7.58 2.18
N GLY A 355 2.65 -7.84 3.08
CA GLY A 355 2.64 -7.19 4.38
C GLY A 355 1.25 -6.98 4.95
N PRO A 356 1.17 -6.63 6.24
CA PRO A 356 -0.08 -6.53 6.97
C PRO A 356 -1.00 -5.39 6.50
N ARG A 357 -0.43 -4.37 5.85
CA ARG A 357 -1.20 -3.28 5.21
C ARG A 357 -1.28 -3.42 3.70
N TRP A 358 -0.53 -4.36 3.12
CA TRP A 358 -0.44 -4.52 1.67
C TRP A 358 -1.80 -4.91 1.09
N GLU A 359 -2.49 -5.87 1.70
CA GLU A 359 -3.79 -6.32 1.21
C GLU A 359 -4.84 -5.20 1.23
N THR A 360 -4.92 -4.41 2.29
CA THR A 360 -5.84 -3.26 2.35
C THR A 360 -5.47 -2.20 1.30
N GLY A 361 -4.18 -1.96 1.08
CA GLY A 361 -3.71 -1.07 0.02
C GLY A 361 -4.04 -1.60 -1.38
N VAL A 362 -3.81 -2.89 -1.62
CA VAL A 362 -4.14 -3.57 -2.88
C VAL A 362 -5.65 -3.53 -3.12
N GLN A 363 -6.50 -3.84 -2.15
CA GLN A 363 -7.96 -3.73 -2.27
C GLN A 363 -8.37 -2.30 -2.67
N PHE A 364 -7.80 -1.29 -2.01
CA PHE A 364 -8.08 0.12 -2.30
C PHE A 364 -7.76 0.51 -3.75
N TYR A 365 -6.55 0.19 -4.21
CA TYR A 365 -6.10 0.56 -5.57
C TYR A 365 -6.71 -0.36 -6.64
N THR A 366 -6.74 -1.66 -6.40
CA THR A 366 -7.06 -2.68 -7.41
C THR A 366 -8.56 -2.83 -7.63
N ASP A 367 -9.37 -2.90 -6.56
CA ASP A 367 -10.80 -3.22 -6.70
C ASP A 367 -11.57 -2.06 -7.33
N THR A 368 -11.19 -0.84 -6.99
CA THR A 368 -11.73 0.38 -7.59
C THR A 368 -11.33 0.46 -9.08
N CYS A 369 -10.06 0.17 -9.40
CA CYS A 369 -9.60 0.11 -10.78
C CYS A 369 -10.33 -0.96 -11.60
N LYS A 370 -10.50 -2.18 -11.07
CA LYS A 370 -11.17 -3.30 -11.76
C LYS A 370 -12.63 -2.98 -12.10
N LYS A 371 -13.32 -2.23 -11.24
CA LYS A 371 -14.72 -1.83 -11.47
C LYS A 371 -14.84 -0.63 -12.42
N ASN A 372 -13.96 0.36 -12.31
CA ASN A 372 -14.13 1.68 -12.92
C ASN A 372 -13.05 2.06 -13.95
N TRP A 373 -12.20 1.13 -14.42
CA TRP A 373 -11.16 1.43 -15.42
C TRP A 373 -11.67 2.14 -16.67
N TRP A 374 -12.86 1.77 -17.15
CA TRP A 374 -13.43 2.30 -18.39
C TRP A 374 -13.77 3.80 -18.28
N THR A 375 -14.16 4.29 -17.09
CA THR A 375 -14.44 5.72 -16.89
C THR A 375 -13.17 6.57 -17.03
N SER A 376 -12.02 6.00 -16.64
CA SER A 376 -10.72 6.64 -16.75
C SER A 376 -10.21 6.67 -18.19
N LEU A 377 -10.44 5.61 -18.98
CA LEU A 377 -10.08 5.60 -20.40
C LEU A 377 -10.92 6.55 -21.26
N LEU A 378 -12.14 6.84 -20.82
CA LEU A 378 -13.03 7.83 -21.45
C LEU A 378 -12.83 9.25 -20.91
N TYR A 379 -11.99 9.44 -19.89
CA TYR A 379 -11.78 10.72 -19.19
C TYR A 379 -13.07 11.35 -18.60
N ILE A 380 -14.01 10.52 -18.14
CA ILE A 380 -15.31 10.95 -17.56
C ILE A 380 -15.43 10.70 -16.04
N GLN A 381 -14.32 10.38 -15.38
CA GLN A 381 -14.27 10.05 -13.95
C GLN A 381 -14.80 11.18 -13.06
N ASN A 382 -14.73 12.43 -13.51
CA ASN A 382 -15.26 13.59 -12.78
C ASN A 382 -16.79 13.68 -12.79
N TYR A 383 -17.46 12.91 -13.65
CA TYR A 383 -18.92 12.95 -13.82
C TYR A 383 -19.60 11.64 -13.40
N PHE A 384 -18.90 10.51 -13.48
CA PHE A 384 -19.43 9.19 -13.14
C PHE A 384 -18.70 8.57 -11.95
N HIS A 385 -19.46 8.10 -10.95
CA HIS A 385 -18.94 7.43 -9.75
C HIS A 385 -17.80 8.22 -9.06
N THR A 386 -18.04 9.50 -8.75
CA THR A 386 -17.07 10.40 -8.10
C THR A 386 -16.58 9.88 -6.74
N SER A 387 -17.38 9.09 -6.04
CA SER A 387 -17.02 8.43 -4.78
C SER A 387 -16.13 7.18 -4.95
N SER A 388 -15.93 6.69 -6.18
CA SER A 388 -15.16 5.48 -6.49
C SER A 388 -14.26 5.69 -7.71
N MET A 389 -13.63 6.87 -7.79
CA MET A 389 -12.67 7.17 -8.85
C MET A 389 -11.47 6.22 -8.81
N VAL A 390 -10.98 5.84 -9.98
CA VAL A 390 -9.76 5.07 -10.14
C VAL A 390 -8.58 5.86 -9.57
N THR A 391 -8.00 5.38 -8.48
CA THR A 391 -6.84 5.98 -7.83
C THR A 391 -5.57 5.37 -8.42
N LEU A 392 -4.96 6.06 -9.39
CA LEU A 392 -3.74 5.60 -10.04
C LEU A 392 -2.51 6.22 -9.38
N GLY A 393 -2.16 5.70 -8.21
CA GLY A 393 -1.03 6.20 -7.42
C GLY A 393 -1.29 7.56 -6.78
N THR A 394 -1.02 7.66 -5.48
CA THR A 394 -0.85 8.96 -4.80
C THR A 394 0.63 9.30 -4.80
#